data_AF-A0A3L6QRF8-F1
#
_entry.id   AF-A0A3L6QRF8-F1
#
_cell.length_a   1.000
_cell.length_b   1.000
_cell.length_c   1.000
_cell.angle_alpha   90.00
_cell.angle_beta   90.00
_cell.angle_gamma   90.00
#
_symmetry.space_group_name_H-M   'P 1'
#
loop_
_entity.id
_entity.type
_entity.pdbx_description
1 polymer ?
#
loop_
_entity_poly.entity_id
_entity_poly.type
_entity_poly.pdbx_seq_one_letter_code
_entity_poly.pdbx_strand_id
1 'polypeptide(L)'
;MPNKPGAEWPLLKDMIAENHRLVVFTSKQGKQGSEGLAYEWDYVVENQYGSQGLVDGRCPSRGESKPMDSRAQSLVLMNFFTTNPSQSWACGNNSAPLVSRLRTCYDAAGKRWPNFIAVDFYMRSTGGGAPLATDVANGRLQCGCDSIAYCKSGTCAMPSSTPPPAPAPHWAPSPGPGPAAAPAPTPSIVFSSSSSPGPASSDPPNS
;
A
#
# COMPACT_ATOMS: atom_id res chain seq x y z
N MET A 1 -14.82 -15.36 18.37
CA MET A 1 -13.52 -14.70 18.66
C MET A 1 -12.62 -15.72 19.33
N PRO A 2 -11.29 -15.64 19.19
CA PRO A 2 -10.38 -16.55 19.88
C PRO A 2 -10.56 -16.42 21.41
N ASN A 3 -10.45 -17.54 22.13
CA ASN A 3 -10.63 -17.57 23.59
C ASN A 3 -9.47 -16.88 24.36
N LYS A 4 -8.40 -16.49 23.66
CA LYS A 4 -7.23 -15.83 24.23
C LYS A 4 -6.70 -14.77 23.25
N PRO A 5 -6.23 -13.61 23.75
CA PRO A 5 -5.41 -12.66 23.01
C PRO A 5 -4.26 -13.36 22.28
N GLY A 6 -3.99 -12.96 21.03
CA GLY A 6 -2.90 -13.51 20.21
C GLY A 6 -3.10 -14.90 19.62
N ALA A 7 -4.22 -15.58 19.92
CA ALA A 7 -4.54 -16.87 19.31
C ALA A 7 -5.02 -16.72 17.86
N GLU A 8 -4.91 -17.81 17.10
CA GLU A 8 -5.39 -17.88 15.72
C GLU A 8 -6.89 -17.58 15.62
N TRP A 9 -7.26 -16.86 14.56
CA TRP A 9 -8.64 -16.54 14.27
C TRP A 9 -9.31 -17.67 13.50
N PRO A 10 -10.61 -17.93 13.73
CA PRO A 10 -11.35 -18.89 12.92
C PRO A 10 -11.31 -18.46 11.46
N LEU A 11 -11.30 -19.43 10.55
CA LEU A 11 -11.34 -19.15 9.12
C LEU A 11 -12.67 -18.50 8.76
N LEU A 12 -12.68 -17.65 7.73
CA LEU A 12 -13.89 -17.00 7.24
C LEU A 12 -14.99 -18.03 6.90
N LYS A 13 -14.62 -19.19 6.33
CA LYS A 13 -15.57 -20.27 6.01
C LYS A 13 -16.28 -20.81 7.25
N ASP A 14 -15.58 -20.89 8.39
CA ASP A 14 -16.11 -21.43 9.64
C ASP A 14 -16.99 -20.38 10.31
N MET A 15 -16.56 -19.12 10.30
CA MET A 15 -17.38 -17.99 10.72
C MET A 15 -18.70 -17.90 9.93
N ILE A 16 -18.67 -18.11 8.61
CA ILE A 16 -19.88 -18.14 7.78
C ILE A 16 -20.77 -19.34 8.13
N ALA A 17 -20.20 -20.54 8.26
CA ALA A 17 -20.94 -21.76 8.58
C ALA A 17 -21.64 -21.66 9.95
N GLU A 18 -21.01 -21.00 10.92
CA GLU A 18 -21.56 -20.74 12.25
C GLU A 18 -22.42 -19.47 12.33
N ASN A 19 -22.62 -18.77 11.21
CA ASN A 19 -23.35 -17.50 11.13
C ASN A 19 -22.76 -16.36 12.01
N HIS A 20 -21.47 -16.42 12.31
CA HIS A 20 -20.71 -15.36 12.97
C HIS A 20 -20.20 -14.35 11.93
N ARG A 21 -20.90 -13.21 11.77
CA ARG A 21 -20.64 -12.25 10.68
C ARG A 21 -20.02 -10.93 11.12
N LEU A 22 -19.89 -10.71 12.42
CA LEU A 22 -19.44 -9.44 12.99
C LEU A 22 -18.43 -9.67 14.10
N VAL A 23 -17.32 -8.95 14.03
CA VAL A 23 -16.34 -8.82 15.12
C VAL A 23 -16.35 -7.37 15.55
N VAL A 24 -16.54 -7.13 16.85
CA VAL A 24 -16.59 -5.79 17.42
C VAL A 24 -15.50 -5.67 18.47
N PHE A 25 -14.65 -4.67 18.29
CA PHE A 25 -13.66 -4.27 19.28
C PHE A 25 -14.11 -3.01 20.00
N THR A 26 -13.58 -2.82 21.21
CA THR A 26 -13.72 -1.59 21.97
C THR A 26 -12.38 -1.16 22.52
N SER A 27 -12.15 0.15 22.53
CA SER A 27 -10.98 0.76 23.17
C SER A 27 -11.17 0.98 24.68
N LYS A 28 -12.31 0.58 25.24
CA LYS A 28 -12.59 0.66 26.68
C LYS A 28 -12.31 -0.67 27.37
N GLN A 29 -11.31 -0.69 28.23
CA GLN A 29 -10.95 -1.89 29.00
C GLN A 29 -12.11 -2.36 29.90
N GLY A 30 -12.20 -3.67 30.14
CA GLY A 30 -13.18 -4.29 31.03
C GLY A 30 -14.51 -4.69 30.37
N LYS A 31 -14.80 -4.16 29.17
CA LYS A 31 -16.05 -4.46 28.44
C LYS A 31 -16.12 -5.89 27.89
N GLN A 32 -14.99 -6.57 27.73
CA GLN A 32 -14.98 -7.96 27.26
C GLN A 32 -15.69 -8.90 28.25
N GLY A 33 -15.47 -8.73 29.55
CA GLY A 33 -16.12 -9.54 30.57
C GLY A 33 -17.58 -9.18 30.83
N SER A 34 -17.94 -7.90 30.69
CA SER A 34 -19.29 -7.42 31.00
C SER A 34 -20.26 -7.43 29.82
N GLU A 35 -19.77 -7.21 28.60
CA GLU A 35 -20.56 -6.98 27.39
C GLU A 35 -20.15 -7.87 26.21
N GLY A 36 -19.09 -8.68 26.36
CA GLY A 36 -18.57 -9.52 25.28
C GLY A 36 -17.84 -8.75 24.18
N LEU A 37 -17.54 -7.46 24.40
CA LEU A 37 -16.81 -6.62 23.44
C LEU A 37 -15.30 -6.74 23.66
N ALA A 38 -14.59 -7.28 22.68
CA ALA A 38 -13.15 -7.52 22.80
C ALA A 38 -12.37 -6.21 22.97
N TYR A 39 -11.45 -6.18 23.93
CA TYR A 39 -10.58 -5.03 24.11
C TYR A 39 -9.52 -4.98 23.00
N GLU A 40 -9.59 -3.96 22.14
CA GLU A 40 -8.84 -3.89 20.87
C GLU A 40 -7.34 -4.19 21.01
N TRP A 41 -6.70 -3.58 22.01
CA TRP A 41 -5.24 -3.63 22.21
C TRP A 41 -4.71 -5.00 22.64
N ASP A 42 -5.59 -5.92 23.02
CA ASP A 42 -5.23 -7.31 23.29
C ASP A 42 -5.13 -8.14 21.99
N TYR A 43 -5.76 -7.70 20.89
CA TYR A 43 -5.84 -8.50 19.66
C TYR A 43 -5.13 -7.86 18.47
N VAL A 44 -4.97 -6.53 18.47
CA VAL A 44 -4.51 -5.75 17.32
C VAL A 44 -3.21 -5.00 17.65
N VAL A 45 -2.20 -5.11 16.78
CA VAL A 45 -1.20 -4.04 16.64
C VAL A 45 -1.66 -3.06 15.58
N GLU A 46 -1.53 -1.77 15.86
CA GLU A 46 -2.03 -0.69 15.00
C GLU A 46 -0.95 0.38 14.80
N ASN A 47 -0.81 0.86 13.56
CA ASN A 47 0.05 2.01 13.28
C ASN A 47 -0.69 3.33 13.50
N GLN A 48 0.06 4.37 13.84
CA GLN A 48 -0.44 5.71 14.10
C GLN A 48 -1.35 6.20 12.96
N TYR A 49 -2.52 6.71 13.32
CA TYR A 49 -3.49 7.29 12.40
C TYR A 49 -3.19 8.77 12.11
N GLY A 50 -3.87 9.31 11.10
CA GLY A 50 -3.77 10.69 10.69
C GLY A 50 -2.40 11.04 10.10
N SER A 51 -2.12 12.33 9.97
CA SER A 51 -0.91 12.81 9.29
C SER A 51 0.39 12.39 9.99
N GLN A 52 0.37 12.16 11.31
CA GLN A 52 1.51 11.61 12.06
C GLN A 52 1.81 10.15 11.71
N GLY A 53 0.83 9.44 11.14
CA GLY A 53 1.00 8.12 10.57
C GLY A 53 1.71 8.13 9.22
N LEU A 54 1.55 9.18 8.41
CA LEU A 54 2.00 9.24 7.02
C LEU A 54 3.50 9.59 6.87
N VAL A 55 4.34 8.95 7.68
CA VAL A 55 5.80 9.13 7.61
C VAL A 55 6.38 8.19 6.55
N ASP A 56 7.12 8.76 5.61
CA ASP A 56 7.75 8.01 4.51
C ASP A 56 8.65 6.89 5.01
N GLY A 57 8.47 5.70 4.43
CA GLY A 57 9.27 4.50 4.74
C GLY A 57 9.14 3.97 6.16
N ARG A 58 8.22 4.49 6.99
CA ARG A 58 8.01 4.05 8.37
C ARG A 58 6.56 3.63 8.60
N CYS A 59 6.34 2.76 9.59
CA CYS A 59 5.00 2.42 10.08
C CYS A 59 4.95 2.66 11.59
N PRO A 60 4.85 3.92 12.06
CA PRO A 60 4.95 4.24 13.48
C PRO A 60 3.82 3.57 14.27
N SER A 61 4.11 2.99 15.43
CA SER A 61 3.06 2.38 16.27
C SER A 61 2.12 3.45 16.83
N ARG A 62 0.84 3.11 16.96
CA ARG A 62 -0.13 3.92 17.71
C ARG A 62 0.19 3.85 19.21
N GLY A 63 -0.03 4.94 19.94
CA GLY A 63 0.38 5.06 21.35
C GLY A 63 -0.27 4.05 22.31
N GLU A 64 -1.55 3.71 22.09
CA GLU A 64 -2.27 2.73 22.89
C GLU A 64 -1.93 1.28 22.52
N SER A 65 -1.43 1.08 21.30
CA SER A 65 -1.03 -0.23 20.78
C SER A 65 0.32 -0.66 21.35
N LYS A 66 0.56 -1.98 21.37
CA LYS A 66 1.93 -2.51 21.47
C LYS A 66 2.74 -2.13 20.21
N PRO A 67 4.09 -2.22 20.26
CA PRO A 67 4.92 -2.04 19.08
C PRO A 67 4.46 -2.93 17.91
N MET A 68 4.57 -2.43 16.67
CA MET A 68 4.08 -3.14 15.47
C MET A 68 4.61 -4.57 15.34
N ASP A 69 5.85 -4.84 15.76
CA ASP A 69 6.48 -6.16 15.71
C ASP A 69 6.06 -7.10 16.83
N SER A 70 5.23 -6.65 17.78
CA SER A 70 4.66 -7.47 18.84
C SER A 70 3.85 -8.63 18.25
N ARG A 71 4.23 -9.85 18.66
CA ARG A 71 3.51 -11.09 18.32
C ARG A 71 2.52 -11.54 19.39
N ALA A 72 2.35 -10.76 20.46
CA ALA A 72 1.31 -11.01 21.46
C ALA A 72 -0.10 -10.76 20.90
N GLN A 73 -0.21 -9.93 19.85
CA GLN A 73 -1.43 -9.64 19.13
C GLN A 73 -1.40 -10.36 17.77
N SER A 74 -2.49 -11.04 17.44
CA SER A 74 -2.63 -11.83 16.21
C SER A 74 -2.95 -10.98 14.99
N LEU A 75 -3.58 -9.81 15.17
CA LEU A 75 -4.08 -8.96 14.08
C LEU A 75 -3.20 -7.73 13.87
N VAL A 76 -3.12 -7.29 12.63
CA VAL A 76 -2.42 -6.07 12.21
C VAL A 76 -3.44 -5.13 11.55
N LEU A 77 -3.64 -3.94 12.11
CA LEU A 77 -4.43 -2.86 11.53
C LEU A 77 -3.50 -1.80 10.96
N MET A 78 -3.68 -1.49 9.67
CA MET A 78 -2.94 -0.44 8.99
C MET A 78 -3.81 0.80 8.75
N ASN A 79 -3.47 1.91 9.41
CA ASN A 79 -4.03 3.23 9.12
C ASN A 79 -3.21 3.94 8.04
N PHE A 80 -3.88 4.43 6.99
CA PHE A 80 -3.25 5.25 5.94
C PHE A 80 -4.19 6.34 5.41
N PHE A 81 -4.41 7.37 6.23
CA PHE A 81 -5.22 8.55 5.91
C PHE A 81 -4.71 9.79 6.66
N THR A 82 -5.08 10.98 6.17
CA THR A 82 -4.68 12.26 6.76
C THR A 82 -5.55 12.62 7.96
N THR A 83 -5.05 13.46 8.88
CA THR A 83 -5.86 13.88 10.05
C THR A 83 -7.13 14.62 9.64
N ASN A 84 -7.03 15.48 8.64
CA ASN A 84 -8.18 16.15 8.06
C ASN A 84 -8.61 15.39 6.80
N PRO A 85 -9.84 14.88 6.73
CA PRO A 85 -10.28 14.10 5.58
C PRO A 85 -10.39 15.00 4.34
N SER A 86 -9.80 14.56 3.24
CA SER A 86 -9.85 15.26 1.95
C SER A 86 -9.91 14.28 0.80
N GLN A 87 -10.88 14.46 -0.10
CA GLN A 87 -11.03 13.62 -1.28
C GLN A 87 -9.81 13.70 -2.22
N SER A 88 -9.19 14.89 -2.30
CA SER A 88 -7.99 15.09 -3.12
C SER A 88 -6.79 14.30 -2.56
N TRP A 89 -6.56 14.40 -1.25
CA TRP A 89 -5.51 13.63 -0.59
C TRP A 89 -5.78 12.12 -0.64
N ALA A 90 -7.02 11.70 -0.42
CA ALA A 90 -7.41 10.30 -0.53
C ALA A 90 -7.16 9.74 -1.95
N CYS A 91 -7.41 10.53 -2.99
CA CYS A 91 -7.09 10.13 -4.37
C CYS A 91 -5.61 9.77 -4.53
N GLY A 92 -4.70 10.60 -4.01
CA GLY A 92 -3.27 10.32 -4.04
C GLY A 92 -2.87 9.16 -3.13
N ASN A 93 -3.30 9.18 -1.86
CA ASN A 93 -2.93 8.19 -0.85
C ASN A 93 -3.41 6.79 -1.23
N ASN A 94 -4.66 6.62 -1.63
CA ASN A 94 -5.26 5.32 -1.93
C ASN A 94 -4.74 4.71 -3.25
N SER A 95 -3.77 5.32 -3.93
CA SER A 95 -3.17 4.83 -5.17
C SER A 95 -1.92 3.97 -4.90
N ALA A 96 -0.87 4.10 -5.72
CA ALA A 96 0.42 3.43 -5.50
C ALA A 96 1.00 3.61 -4.07
N PRO A 97 0.86 4.76 -3.38
CA PRO A 97 1.35 4.92 -2.01
C PRO A 97 0.74 3.93 -1.01
N LEU A 98 -0.54 3.57 -1.15
CA LEU A 98 -1.20 2.62 -0.26
C LEU A 98 -0.59 1.21 -0.36
N VAL A 99 -0.30 0.75 -1.59
CA VAL A 99 0.36 -0.55 -1.80
C VAL A 99 1.81 -0.53 -1.30
N SER A 100 2.51 0.59 -1.46
CA SER A 100 3.84 0.79 -0.87
C SER A 100 3.77 0.69 0.66
N ARG A 101 2.77 1.34 1.26
CA ARG A 101 2.55 1.33 2.70
C ARG A 101 2.30 -0.07 3.26
N LEU A 102 1.56 -0.92 2.55
CA LEU A 102 1.37 -2.33 2.94
C LEU A 102 2.71 -3.04 3.17
N ARG A 103 3.68 -2.84 2.27
CA ARG A 103 5.01 -3.46 2.38
C ARG A 103 5.81 -2.88 3.55
N THR A 104 5.80 -1.57 3.71
CA THR A 104 6.44 -0.90 4.86
C THR A 104 5.87 -1.40 6.19
N CYS A 105 4.55 -1.51 6.30
CA CYS A 105 3.91 -2.00 7.51
C CYS A 105 4.06 -3.52 7.68
N TYR A 106 4.17 -4.31 6.60
CA TYR A 106 4.55 -5.73 6.68
C TYR A 106 5.92 -5.92 7.32
N ASP A 107 6.91 -5.11 6.90
CA ASP A 107 8.26 -5.16 7.46
C ASP A 107 8.26 -4.74 8.94
N ALA A 108 7.58 -3.64 9.27
CA ALA A 108 7.45 -3.15 10.64
C ALA A 108 6.66 -4.09 11.56
N ALA A 109 5.69 -4.83 11.01
CA ALA A 109 4.85 -5.76 11.77
C ALA A 109 5.50 -7.14 11.99
N GLY A 110 6.82 -7.23 11.83
CA GLY A 110 7.55 -8.48 12.00
C GLY A 110 7.20 -9.52 10.94
N LYS A 111 7.06 -9.08 9.68
CA LYS A 111 6.72 -9.91 8.50
C LYS A 111 5.30 -10.48 8.54
N ARG A 112 4.35 -9.69 9.03
CA ARG A 112 2.91 -10.02 9.03
C ARG A 112 2.16 -9.00 8.18
N TRP A 113 1.38 -9.48 7.23
CA TRP A 113 0.59 -8.61 6.36
C TRP A 113 -0.62 -8.03 7.12
N PRO A 114 -1.00 -6.77 6.87
CA PRO A 114 -2.19 -6.18 7.47
C PRO A 114 -3.46 -7.01 7.23
N ASN A 115 -4.26 -7.21 8.28
CA ASN A 115 -5.59 -7.82 8.22
C ASN A 115 -6.66 -6.77 7.91
N PHE A 116 -6.45 -5.54 8.38
CA PHE A 116 -7.36 -4.41 8.20
C PHE A 116 -6.61 -3.24 7.58
N ILE A 117 -7.22 -2.59 6.58
CA ILE A 117 -6.65 -1.43 5.89
C ILE A 117 -7.66 -0.29 6.04
N ALA A 118 -7.32 0.70 6.87
CA ALA A 118 -8.14 1.87 7.11
C ALA A 118 -7.69 3.03 6.22
N VAL A 119 -8.63 3.56 5.44
CA VAL A 119 -8.43 4.68 4.50
C VAL A 119 -9.63 5.62 4.53
N ASP A 120 -9.42 6.88 4.15
CA ASP A 120 -10.50 7.82 3.85
C ASP A 120 -10.98 7.66 2.42
N PHE A 121 -12.28 7.91 2.19
CA PHE A 121 -12.92 7.92 0.86
C PHE A 121 -12.51 6.72 -0.02
N TYR A 122 -12.71 5.48 0.43
CA TYR A 122 -12.16 4.26 -0.18
C TYR A 122 -12.35 4.10 -1.71
N MET A 123 -13.36 4.75 -2.29
CA MET A 123 -13.62 4.77 -3.74
C MET A 123 -12.73 5.74 -4.53
N ARG A 124 -12.03 6.67 -3.87
CA ARG A 124 -11.16 7.67 -4.48
C ARG A 124 -9.76 7.10 -4.62
N SER A 125 -9.27 7.01 -5.86
CA SER A 125 -7.89 6.64 -6.18
C SER A 125 -7.61 6.93 -7.66
N THR A 126 -6.34 6.85 -8.04
CA THR A 126 -5.91 6.59 -9.42
C THR A 126 -5.48 5.13 -9.52
N GLY A 127 -6.13 4.35 -10.39
CA GLY A 127 -5.86 2.92 -10.54
C GLY A 127 -6.69 2.04 -9.59
N GLY A 128 -6.06 1.02 -9.00
CA GLY A 128 -6.76 -0.08 -8.32
C GLY A 128 -7.27 0.22 -6.90
N GLY A 129 -6.83 1.32 -6.27
CA GLY A 129 -7.40 1.79 -5.02
C GLY A 129 -7.19 0.89 -3.79
N ALA A 130 -8.04 1.11 -2.78
CA ALA A 130 -8.16 0.23 -1.62
C ALA A 130 -8.54 -1.23 -1.96
N PRO A 131 -9.37 -1.52 -2.99
CA PRO A 131 -9.62 -2.90 -3.41
C PRO A 131 -8.33 -3.63 -3.84
N LEU A 132 -7.47 -3.01 -4.66
CA LEU A 132 -6.19 -3.59 -5.05
C LEU A 132 -5.30 -3.86 -3.84
N ALA A 133 -5.19 -2.91 -2.92
CA ALA A 133 -4.42 -3.08 -1.68
C ALA A 133 -4.94 -4.28 -0.85
N THR A 134 -6.26 -4.43 -0.78
CA THR A 134 -6.91 -5.56 -0.10
C THR A 134 -6.59 -6.89 -0.79
N ASP A 135 -6.64 -6.95 -2.12
CA ASP A 135 -6.29 -8.15 -2.89
C ASP A 135 -4.82 -8.55 -2.71
N VAL A 136 -3.91 -7.57 -2.62
CA VAL A 136 -2.49 -7.81 -2.33
C VAL A 136 -2.34 -8.40 -0.94
N ALA A 137 -2.92 -7.77 0.09
CA ALA A 137 -2.83 -8.25 1.47
C ALA A 137 -3.40 -9.68 1.61
N ASN A 138 -4.56 -9.93 1.03
CA ASN A 138 -5.21 -11.25 1.04
C ASN A 138 -4.39 -12.30 0.26
N GLY A 139 -3.88 -11.97 -0.92
CA GLY A 139 -3.05 -12.88 -1.71
C GLY A 139 -1.78 -13.28 -0.95
N ARG A 140 -1.16 -12.31 -0.28
CA ARG A 140 0.03 -12.52 0.52
C ARG A 140 -0.24 -13.35 1.78
N LEU A 141 -1.35 -13.10 2.48
CA LEU A 141 -1.78 -13.89 3.65
C LEU A 141 -2.17 -15.32 3.27
N GLN A 142 -2.91 -15.51 2.17
CA GLN A 142 -3.54 -16.79 1.84
C GLN A 142 -2.61 -17.75 1.09
N CYS A 143 -1.75 -17.24 0.22
CA CYS A 143 -0.92 -18.10 -0.64
C CYS A 143 0.44 -17.50 -1.04
N GLY A 144 0.80 -16.33 -0.49
CA GLY A 144 2.06 -15.64 -0.80
C GLY A 144 2.07 -14.88 -2.13
N CYS A 145 0.97 -14.83 -2.89
CA CYS A 145 0.89 -14.10 -4.16
C CYS A 145 0.77 -12.57 -3.98
N ASP A 146 1.10 -11.82 -5.03
CA ASP A 146 0.84 -10.38 -5.12
C ASP A 146 -0.64 -10.01 -5.33
N SER A 147 -1.51 -10.98 -5.56
CA SER A 147 -2.97 -10.80 -5.59
C SER A 147 -3.66 -12.11 -5.25
N ILE A 148 -4.78 -12.03 -4.52
CA ILE A 148 -5.65 -13.16 -4.21
C ILE A 148 -6.17 -13.88 -5.46
N ALA A 149 -6.28 -13.18 -6.59
CA ALA A 149 -6.73 -13.74 -7.86
C ALA A 149 -5.82 -14.87 -8.39
N TYR A 150 -4.57 -14.92 -7.92
CA TYR A 150 -3.58 -15.94 -8.32
C TYR A 150 -3.47 -17.09 -7.32
N CYS A 151 -4.24 -17.06 -6.22
CA CYS A 151 -4.23 -18.14 -5.24
C CYS A 151 -5.02 -19.35 -5.77
N LYS A 152 -4.36 -20.52 -5.82
CA LYS A 152 -4.98 -21.81 -6.14
C LYS A 152 -4.63 -22.84 -5.08
N SER A 153 -5.64 -23.37 -4.40
CA SER A 153 -5.47 -24.38 -3.34
C SER A 153 -4.41 -24.01 -2.29
N GLY A 154 -4.35 -22.72 -1.90
CA GLY A 154 -3.37 -22.20 -0.93
C GLY A 154 -1.96 -21.96 -1.46
N THR A 155 -1.72 -22.19 -2.75
CA THR A 155 -0.43 -21.95 -3.41
C THR A 155 -0.51 -20.81 -4.43
N CYS A 156 0.63 -20.17 -4.69
CA CYS A 156 0.69 -19.10 -5.68
C CYS A 156 0.83 -19.64 -7.10
N ALA A 157 -0.19 -19.44 -7.93
CA ALA A 157 -0.22 -19.87 -9.31
C ALA A 157 -0.35 -18.65 -10.23
N MET A 158 0.77 -17.95 -10.43
CA MET A 158 0.85 -16.86 -11.40
C MET A 158 0.57 -17.39 -12.82
N PRO A 159 -0.14 -16.63 -13.68
CA PRO A 159 -0.19 -16.96 -15.09
C PRO A 159 1.24 -17.00 -15.63
N SER A 160 1.60 -18.12 -16.27
CA SER A 160 2.89 -18.29 -16.91
C SER A 160 3.11 -17.16 -17.90
N SER A 161 4.05 -16.26 -17.61
CA SER A 161 4.46 -15.17 -18.49
C SER A 161 5.32 -15.69 -19.65
N THR A 162 4.92 -16.82 -20.26
CA THR A 162 5.58 -17.29 -21.48
C THR A 162 5.14 -16.33 -22.58
N PRO A 163 6.05 -15.51 -23.14
CA PRO A 163 5.71 -14.75 -24.33
C PRO A 163 5.30 -15.76 -25.42
N PRO A 164 4.30 -15.48 -26.26
CA PRO A 164 4.09 -16.29 -27.46
C PRO A 164 5.43 -16.35 -28.23
N PRO A 165 5.80 -17.51 -28.82
CA PRO A 165 7.03 -17.62 -29.60
C PRO A 165 7.05 -16.50 -30.64
N ALA A 166 8.18 -15.80 -30.72
CA ALA A 166 8.37 -14.74 -31.70
C ALA A 166 8.00 -15.28 -33.09
N PRO A 167 7.22 -14.56 -33.89
CA PRO A 167 6.93 -14.98 -35.26
C PRO A 167 8.26 -15.20 -35.99
N ALA A 168 8.36 -16.31 -36.73
CA ALA A 168 9.55 -16.63 -37.51
C ALA A 168 9.94 -15.44 -38.40
N PRO A 169 11.24 -15.11 -38.53
CA PRO A 169 11.67 -13.99 -39.35
C PRO A 169 11.17 -14.20 -40.78
N HIS A 170 10.24 -13.34 -41.20
CA HIS A 170 9.86 -13.24 -42.59
C HIS A 170 11.08 -12.67 -43.30
N TRP A 171 11.54 -13.36 -44.35
CA TRP A 171 12.62 -12.88 -45.19
C TRP A 171 12.15 -11.59 -45.87
N ALA A 172 12.55 -10.43 -45.33
CA ALA A 172 12.36 -9.17 -46.01
C ALA A 172 13.29 -9.16 -47.24
N PRO A 173 12.79 -8.88 -48.45
CA PRO A 173 13.68 -8.62 -49.58
C PRO A 173 14.51 -7.36 -49.27
N SER A 174 15.78 -7.38 -49.66
CA SER A 174 16.73 -6.30 -49.44
C SER A 174 16.16 -4.94 -49.87
N PRO A 175 16.37 -3.85 -49.11
CA PRO A 175 16.00 -2.53 -49.58
C PRO A 175 16.83 -2.20 -50.81
N GLY A 176 16.16 -1.89 -51.92
CA GLY A 176 16.80 -1.28 -53.08
C GLY A 176 17.47 0.04 -52.71
N PRO A 177 18.42 0.52 -53.52
CA PRO A 177 19.18 1.72 -53.22
C PRO A 177 18.23 2.92 -53.10
N GLY A 178 18.23 3.55 -51.92
CA GLY A 178 17.47 4.77 -51.66
C GLY A 178 18.02 5.96 -52.45
N PRO A 179 17.18 6.96 -52.78
CA PRO A 179 17.62 8.15 -53.49
C PRO A 179 18.54 9.01 -52.61
N ALA A 180 19.42 9.76 -53.29
CA ALA A 180 20.47 10.58 -52.67
C ALA A 180 19.94 11.57 -51.62
N ALA A 181 20.70 11.71 -50.54
CA ALA A 181 20.41 12.60 -49.42
C ALA A 181 20.29 14.07 -49.88
N ALA A 182 19.22 14.73 -49.42
CA ALA A 182 19.09 16.18 -49.51
C ALA A 182 20.12 16.88 -48.59
N PRO A 183 20.61 18.08 -48.96
CA PRO A 183 21.61 18.79 -48.17
C PRO A 183 21.04 19.26 -46.82
N ALA A 184 21.90 19.23 -45.80
CA ALA A 184 21.59 19.60 -44.43
C ALA A 184 21.19 21.09 -44.29
N PRO A 185 20.23 21.43 -43.41
CA PRO A 185 19.94 22.82 -43.10
C PRO A 185 21.09 23.46 -42.29
N THR A 186 21.40 24.71 -42.64
CA THR A 186 22.37 25.60 -41.97
C THR A 186 22.00 25.87 -40.51
N PRO A 187 22.98 26.00 -39.59
CA PRO A 187 22.71 26.25 -38.19
C PRO A 187 22.23 27.69 -37.95
N SER A 188 21.08 27.84 -37.32
CA SER A 188 20.62 29.12 -36.78
C SER A 188 21.40 29.45 -35.51
N ILE A 189 22.06 30.61 -35.50
CA ILE A 189 22.74 31.17 -34.33
C ILE A 189 21.67 31.59 -33.31
N VAL A 190 21.70 30.98 -32.13
CA VAL A 190 20.88 31.39 -30.98
C VAL A 190 21.75 32.23 -30.06
N PHE A 191 21.41 33.50 -29.87
CA PHE A 191 22.04 34.36 -28.87
C PHE A 191 21.53 33.98 -27.46
N SER A 192 22.41 33.48 -26.60
CA SER A 192 22.15 33.36 -25.16
C SER A 192 22.24 34.72 -24.50
N SER A 193 21.13 35.25 -23.99
CA SER A 193 21.13 36.36 -23.04
C SER A 193 21.44 35.82 -21.64
N SER A 194 22.65 36.08 -21.16
CA SER A 194 23.07 35.85 -19.78
C SER A 194 22.38 36.84 -18.84
N SER A 195 21.58 36.36 -17.89
CA SER A 195 21.10 37.15 -16.76
C SER A 195 22.09 37.00 -15.58
N SER A 196 22.76 38.09 -15.22
CA SER A 196 23.65 38.15 -14.04
C SER A 196 22.87 37.99 -12.72
N PRO A 197 23.49 37.46 -11.66
CA PRO A 197 22.88 37.38 -10.34
C PRO A 197 22.86 38.75 -9.64
N GLY A 198 21.70 39.12 -9.10
CA GLY A 198 21.53 40.30 -8.23
C GLY A 198 22.13 40.09 -6.83
N PRO A 199 22.42 41.19 -6.10
CA PRO A 199 23.15 41.13 -4.84
C PRO A 199 22.30 40.59 -3.68
N ALA A 200 22.96 39.89 -2.76
CA ALA A 200 22.40 39.35 -1.53
C ALA A 200 22.03 40.47 -0.54
N SER A 201 20.78 40.48 -0.10
CA SER A 201 20.29 41.27 1.03
C SER A 201 20.52 40.52 2.34
N SER A 202 21.26 41.15 3.24
CA SER A 202 21.53 40.73 4.62
C SER A 202 20.42 41.24 5.56
N ASP A 203 19.73 40.33 6.25
CA ASP A 203 18.86 40.67 7.39
C ASP A 203 19.65 40.65 8.72
N PRO A 204 19.38 41.58 9.65
CA PRO A 204 20.00 41.60 10.99
C PRO A 204 19.29 40.66 11.98
N PRO A 205 19.92 40.32 13.13
CA PRO A 205 19.42 39.31 14.05
C PRO A 205 18.25 39.81 14.90
N ASN A 206 17.29 38.92 15.13
CA ASN A 206 16.18 39.12 16.07
C ASN A 206 16.69 39.06 17.53
N SER A 207 16.20 40.02 18.33
CA SER A 207 16.17 39.98 19.80
C SER A 207 15.06 39.05 20.31
#